data_AF-A0A9E3BC79-F1
#
_entry.id   AF-A0A9E3BC79-F1
#
_cell.length_a   1.000
_cell.length_b   1.000
_cell.length_c   1.000
_cell.angle_alpha   90.00
_cell.angle_beta   90.00
_cell.angle_gamma   90.00
#
_symmetry.space_group_name_H-M   'P 1'
#
loop_
_entity.id
_entity.type
_entity.pdbx_description
1 polymer ?
#
loop_
_entity_poly.entity_id
_entity_poly.type
_entity_poly.pdbx_seq_one_letter_code
_entity_poly.pdbx_strand_id
1 'polypeptide(L)'
;MSTTVIVTVLIIITIGAGFAVYIGSSLGESRSRARYEERLRLEKEVSERRLLEVQNQQREALLEARDENAQFRATMERENAERRTELQRQERRIQQKEENLERKIDALELRERKISAKERSIEQVREEVEDLKHQQLVMLERIAQLSEEQAKDMLLSHIENQVRTEAAQRVRMIEEQVREDAEARAREIITLAIQRCASDQVAEAVVSVVPLPNDEMKGRIIGREGRNIRALEAATGIDLIIDDTPEAVILSGFDPVRREIARIALTKLILDGRIHPARIEDVVAKARQEVDIVVREAGENAALEAGVHGLQPELLKILGRLHFRTSYGQNVLSHSVEVSILAATMAHELGADVTVCKTAALLHDLGKAIDQEVEGPHAIVGGEVVRRFGKSPRIIHAMVAHHATETEPQSLEAAIVQAADAISAARPGARRETIDLYIKRLEALENIANSFTGVEKSFAIQAGREVRIIVKPEEVDEYTASRLASDIAHKIEESLDYPGQIKVCVVRETRSVDYAR
;
A
#
# COMPACT_ATOMS: atom_id res chain seq x y z
N MET A 1 24.53 -170.69 22.12
CA MET A 1 25.39 -170.16 23.20
C MET A 1 24.53 -169.43 24.21
N SER A 2 24.72 -169.76 25.48
CA SER A 2 24.71 -168.86 26.64
C SER A 2 23.61 -167.81 26.82
N THR A 3 22.84 -168.02 27.87
CA THR A 3 22.07 -167.11 28.73
C THR A 3 22.81 -165.86 29.26
N THR A 4 24.06 -165.54 28.86
CA THR A 4 24.92 -164.64 29.65
C THR A 4 25.56 -163.44 28.93
N VAL A 5 25.42 -163.28 27.61
CA VAL A 5 26.13 -162.18 26.89
C VAL A 5 25.23 -161.04 26.36
N ILE A 6 23.96 -161.26 25.96
CA ILE A 6 23.11 -160.17 25.40
C ILE A 6 22.12 -159.60 26.44
N VAL A 7 21.77 -160.37 27.47
CA VAL A 7 21.23 -159.82 28.73
C VAL A 7 22.18 -158.74 29.29
N THR A 8 23.49 -158.85 28.99
CA THR A 8 24.59 -157.92 29.29
C THR A 8 24.99 -157.00 28.14
N VAL A 9 24.24 -156.93 27.05
CA VAL A 9 24.01 -155.63 26.38
C VAL A 9 22.66 -155.14 26.88
N LEU A 10 22.43 -155.41 28.16
CA LEU A 10 22.72 -154.40 29.14
C LEU A 10 21.97 -153.18 28.67
N ILE A 11 20.82 -152.97 29.31
CA ILE A 11 20.88 -152.51 30.72
C ILE A 11 21.70 -151.21 30.76
N ILE A 12 22.91 -151.12 30.19
CA ILE A 12 23.55 -149.89 29.69
C ILE A 12 22.59 -149.05 28.82
N ILE A 13 21.89 -149.62 27.82
CA ILE A 13 21.00 -148.80 26.96
C ILE A 13 19.72 -148.38 27.70
N THR A 14 19.10 -149.27 28.47
CA THR A 14 17.88 -148.95 29.23
C THR A 14 18.14 -148.04 30.43
N ILE A 15 19.31 -148.15 31.09
CA ILE A 15 19.76 -147.21 32.15
C ILE A 15 20.14 -145.87 31.52
N GLY A 16 20.83 -145.89 30.38
CA GLY A 16 21.19 -144.66 29.64
C GLY A 16 19.97 -143.84 29.22
N ALA A 17 18.91 -144.47 28.71
CA ALA A 17 17.68 -143.79 28.31
C ALA A 17 16.78 -143.38 29.49
N GLY A 18 16.72 -144.19 30.55
CA GLY A 18 15.92 -143.88 31.74
C GLY A 18 16.42 -142.63 32.50
N PHE A 19 17.73 -142.40 32.53
CA PHE A 19 18.32 -141.27 33.26
C PHE A 19 18.07 -139.91 32.58
N ALA A 20 17.93 -139.87 31.25
CA ALA A 20 17.75 -138.62 30.51
C ALA A 20 16.35 -137.99 30.67
N VAL A 21 15.28 -138.78 30.83
CA VAL A 21 13.89 -138.26 30.79
C VAL A 21 13.39 -137.75 32.13
N TYR A 22 13.80 -138.34 33.26
CA TYR A 22 13.40 -137.90 34.60
C TYR A 22 13.83 -136.45 34.92
N ILE A 23 15.04 -136.08 34.48
CA ILE A 23 15.54 -134.70 34.62
C ILE A 23 14.67 -133.72 33.81
N GLY A 24 14.11 -134.15 32.67
CA GLY A 24 13.21 -133.33 31.86
C GLY A 24 11.88 -132.97 32.55
N SER A 25 11.28 -133.89 33.32
CA SER A 25 9.95 -133.66 33.94
C SER A 25 9.97 -132.77 35.19
N SER A 26 11.03 -132.84 36.00
CA SER A 26 11.06 -132.14 37.30
C SER A 26 11.12 -130.60 37.20
N LEU A 27 11.70 -130.06 36.13
CA LEU A 27 11.81 -128.59 35.96
C LEU A 27 10.50 -127.89 35.52
N GLY A 28 9.46 -128.63 35.11
CA GLY A 28 8.21 -128.04 34.58
C GLY A 28 7.21 -127.56 35.64
N GLU A 29 7.08 -128.24 36.78
CA GLU A 29 5.93 -128.05 37.69
C GLU A 29 6.02 -126.82 38.62
N SER A 30 7.21 -126.39 39.04
CA SER A 30 7.34 -125.32 40.04
C SER A 30 6.88 -123.92 39.58
N ARG A 31 6.66 -123.69 38.28
CA ARG A 31 6.29 -122.36 37.77
C ARG A 31 4.78 -122.02 37.84
N SER A 32 3.86 -122.94 38.11
CA SER A 32 2.42 -122.65 37.98
C SER A 32 1.72 -122.10 39.24
N ARG A 33 2.05 -122.58 40.45
CA ARG A 33 1.26 -122.32 41.68
C ARG A 33 1.29 -120.88 42.21
N ALA A 34 2.37 -120.15 41.99
CA ALA A 34 2.53 -118.80 42.52
C ALA A 34 1.48 -117.78 42.00
N ARG A 35 0.69 -118.12 40.97
CA ARG A 35 -0.21 -117.16 40.31
C ARG A 35 -1.63 -117.05 40.88
N TYR A 36 -2.07 -117.91 41.80
CA TYR A 36 -3.51 -117.99 42.15
C TYR A 36 -3.91 -117.25 43.43
N GLU A 37 -3.16 -117.41 44.54
CA GLU A 37 -3.51 -116.82 45.85
C GLU A 37 -3.51 -115.30 45.84
N GLU A 38 -2.71 -114.74 44.96
CA GLU A 38 -2.69 -113.32 44.67
C GLU A 38 -4.10 -112.78 44.33
N ARG A 39 -5.05 -113.61 43.85
CA ARG A 39 -6.34 -113.10 43.35
C ARG A 39 -7.40 -112.75 44.38
N LEU A 40 -7.51 -113.43 45.52
CA LEU A 40 -8.78 -113.43 46.27
C LEU A 40 -8.85 -112.38 47.38
N ARG A 41 -7.71 -112.11 48.03
CA ARG A 41 -7.61 -111.08 49.09
C ARG A 41 -8.00 -109.71 48.59
N LEU A 42 -7.87 -109.56 47.28
CA LEU A 42 -8.26 -108.38 46.55
C LEU A 42 -9.76 -108.11 46.58
N GLU A 43 -10.66 -109.03 46.93
CA GLU A 43 -12.08 -108.83 46.60
C GLU A 43 -12.98 -108.22 47.71
N LYS A 44 -12.67 -108.42 48.99
CA LYS A 44 -13.56 -108.00 50.10
C LYS A 44 -13.27 -106.62 50.66
N GLU A 45 -11.99 -106.27 50.70
CA GLU A 45 -11.54 -104.91 51.01
C GLU A 45 -12.19 -103.86 50.09
N VAL A 46 -12.86 -104.31 49.04
CA VAL A 46 -13.58 -103.53 48.04
C VAL A 46 -14.96 -103.06 48.50
N SER A 47 -15.67 -103.77 49.40
CA SER A 47 -17.12 -103.54 49.57
C SER A 47 -17.48 -102.40 50.53
N GLU A 48 -16.97 -102.40 51.75
CA GLU A 48 -17.38 -101.39 52.76
C GLU A 48 -16.81 -100.00 52.47
N ARG A 49 -15.71 -99.93 51.73
CA ARG A 49 -15.25 -98.69 51.09
C ARG A 49 -16.38 -98.05 50.26
N ARG A 50 -17.32 -98.84 49.73
CA ARG A 50 -18.37 -98.34 48.83
C ARG A 50 -19.46 -97.47 49.43
N LEU A 51 -19.78 -97.50 50.73
CA LEU A 51 -20.99 -96.81 51.22
C LEU A 51 -20.69 -95.42 51.80
N LEU A 52 -19.60 -95.32 52.54
CA LEU A 52 -19.08 -94.04 53.01
C LEU A 52 -18.61 -93.18 51.83
N GLU A 53 -18.21 -93.86 50.75
CA GLU A 53 -18.07 -93.26 49.42
C GLU A 53 -19.35 -92.52 48.99
N VAL A 54 -20.57 -93.04 49.18
CA VAL A 54 -21.79 -92.44 48.59
C VAL A 54 -22.26 -91.15 49.27
N GLN A 55 -22.19 -91.05 50.59
CA GLN A 55 -22.69 -89.85 51.30
C GLN A 55 -21.75 -88.67 51.20
N ASN A 56 -20.45 -88.94 51.27
CA ASN A 56 -19.44 -87.93 50.98
C ASN A 56 -19.63 -87.42 49.54
N GLN A 57 -19.88 -88.31 48.57
CA GLN A 57 -20.21 -87.92 47.19
C GLN A 57 -21.41 -86.98 47.09
N GLN A 58 -22.49 -87.14 47.86
CA GLN A 58 -23.66 -86.26 47.72
C GLN A 58 -23.43 -84.83 48.21
N ARG A 59 -22.73 -84.65 49.32
CA ARG A 59 -22.46 -83.32 49.88
C ARG A 59 -21.37 -82.62 49.08
N GLU A 60 -20.38 -83.40 48.65
CA GLU A 60 -19.38 -82.99 47.68
C GLU A 60 -20.08 -82.53 46.39
N ALA A 61 -21.04 -83.28 45.85
CA ALA A 61 -21.78 -82.91 44.65
C ALA A 61 -22.60 -81.61 44.75
N LEU A 62 -23.13 -81.24 45.93
CA LEU A 62 -23.94 -80.01 46.07
C LEU A 62 -23.08 -78.75 46.26
N LEU A 63 -21.94 -78.89 46.95
CA LEU A 63 -20.92 -77.84 46.99
C LEU A 63 -20.30 -77.66 45.62
N GLU A 64 -19.98 -78.76 44.95
CA GLU A 64 -19.52 -78.79 43.57
C GLU A 64 -20.54 -78.09 42.65
N ALA A 65 -21.83 -78.39 42.75
CA ALA A 65 -22.86 -77.69 41.95
C ALA A 65 -22.96 -76.16 42.21
N ARG A 66 -22.68 -75.68 43.43
CA ARG A 66 -22.67 -74.24 43.74
C ARG A 66 -21.41 -73.56 43.25
N ASP A 67 -20.26 -74.19 43.47
CA ASP A 67 -18.98 -73.72 42.97
C ASP A 67 -19.01 -73.71 41.45
N GLU A 68 -19.57 -74.74 40.81
CA GLU A 68 -19.84 -74.78 39.37
C GLU A 68 -20.75 -73.63 38.92
N ASN A 69 -21.82 -73.29 39.65
CA ASN A 69 -22.69 -72.18 39.24
C ASN A 69 -22.02 -70.81 39.38
N ALA A 70 -21.25 -70.60 40.45
CA ALA A 70 -20.49 -69.38 40.66
C ALA A 70 -19.38 -69.24 39.61
N GLN A 71 -18.67 -70.33 39.34
CA GLN A 71 -17.69 -70.41 38.25
C GLN A 71 -18.38 -70.16 36.90
N PHE A 72 -19.54 -70.77 36.64
CA PHE A 72 -20.31 -70.57 35.42
C PHE A 72 -20.75 -69.11 35.24
N ARG A 73 -21.17 -68.42 36.29
CA ARG A 73 -21.48 -66.97 36.21
C ARG A 73 -20.25 -66.13 35.93
N ALA A 74 -19.15 -66.41 36.63
CA ALA A 74 -17.89 -65.72 36.43
C ALA A 74 -17.35 -65.94 35.00
N THR A 75 -17.47 -67.15 34.45
CA THR A 75 -17.10 -67.44 33.07
C THR A 75 -18.05 -66.74 32.10
N MET A 76 -19.37 -66.72 32.33
CA MET A 76 -20.32 -66.00 31.48
C MET A 76 -20.10 -64.48 31.48
N GLU A 77 -19.78 -63.87 32.62
CA GLU A 77 -19.45 -62.43 32.69
C GLU A 77 -18.15 -62.13 31.96
N ARG A 78 -17.14 -62.99 32.15
CA ARG A 78 -15.87 -62.89 31.44
C ARG A 78 -16.05 -63.07 29.93
N GLU A 79 -16.81 -64.08 29.49
CA GLU A 79 -17.16 -64.30 28.09
C GLU A 79 -17.95 -63.13 27.51
N ASN A 80 -18.89 -62.55 28.25
CA ASN A 80 -19.61 -61.35 27.80
C ASN A 80 -18.71 -60.12 27.70
N ALA A 81 -17.79 -59.93 28.64
CA ALA A 81 -16.79 -58.87 28.57
C ALA A 81 -15.86 -59.07 27.37
N GLU A 82 -15.34 -60.29 27.19
CA GLU A 82 -14.52 -60.67 26.04
C GLU A 82 -15.28 -60.46 24.73
N ARG A 83 -16.54 -60.90 24.64
CA ARG A 83 -17.41 -60.71 23.48
C ARG A 83 -17.72 -59.24 23.21
N ARG A 84 -17.90 -58.41 24.24
CA ARG A 84 -18.01 -56.95 24.07
C ARG A 84 -16.72 -56.34 23.53
N THR A 85 -15.56 -56.75 24.05
CA THR A 85 -14.29 -56.26 23.51
C THR A 85 -14.04 -56.73 22.08
N GLU A 86 -14.45 -57.97 21.75
CA GLU A 86 -14.37 -58.50 20.40
C GLU A 86 -15.30 -57.75 19.46
N LEU A 87 -16.54 -57.49 19.86
CA LEU A 87 -17.49 -56.67 19.09
C LEU A 87 -16.94 -55.27 18.85
N GLN A 88 -16.39 -54.60 19.86
CA GLN A 88 -15.74 -53.28 19.67
C GLN A 88 -14.54 -53.35 18.74
N ARG A 89 -13.73 -54.43 18.79
CA ARG A 89 -12.63 -54.64 17.85
C ARG A 89 -13.14 -54.88 16.43
N GLN A 90 -14.20 -55.66 16.27
CA GLN A 90 -14.84 -55.91 14.98
C GLN A 90 -15.46 -54.63 14.42
N GLU A 91 -16.15 -53.83 15.23
CA GLU A 91 -16.73 -52.54 14.87
C GLU A 91 -15.66 -51.56 14.41
N ARG A 92 -14.57 -51.38 15.19
CA ARG A 92 -13.42 -50.57 14.76
C ARG A 92 -12.81 -51.07 13.46
N ARG A 93 -12.72 -52.39 13.28
CA ARG A 93 -12.20 -52.99 12.04
C ARG A 93 -13.13 -52.77 10.86
N ILE A 94 -14.45 -52.79 11.07
CA ILE A 94 -15.45 -52.49 10.06
C ILE A 94 -15.37 -51.03 9.68
N GLN A 95 -15.35 -50.11 10.65
CA GLN A 95 -15.22 -48.68 10.42
C GLN A 95 -13.93 -48.35 9.65
N GLN A 96 -12.80 -48.94 10.03
CA GLN A 96 -11.55 -48.80 9.26
C GLN A 96 -11.67 -49.37 7.84
N LYS A 97 -12.43 -50.44 7.63
CA LYS A 97 -12.68 -50.98 6.28
C LYS A 97 -13.60 -50.07 5.47
N GLU A 98 -14.61 -49.48 6.09
CA GLU A 98 -15.53 -48.51 5.48
C GLU A 98 -14.77 -47.26 5.04
N GLU A 99 -13.99 -46.64 5.92
CA GLU A 99 -13.16 -45.49 5.57
C GLU A 99 -12.16 -45.82 4.45
N ASN A 100 -11.56 -47.01 4.47
CA ASN A 100 -10.67 -47.46 3.40
C ASN A 100 -11.41 -47.75 2.08
N LEU A 101 -12.67 -48.20 2.15
CA LEU A 101 -13.52 -48.41 0.98
C LEU A 101 -13.95 -47.07 0.39
N GLU A 102 -14.37 -46.11 1.20
CA GLU A 102 -14.70 -44.74 0.77
C GLU A 102 -13.51 -44.10 0.07
N ARG A 103 -12.31 -44.12 0.67
CA ARG A 103 -11.10 -43.61 0.03
C ARG A 103 -10.78 -44.32 -1.30
N LYS A 104 -11.08 -45.61 -1.42
CA LYS A 104 -10.91 -46.36 -2.68
C LYS A 104 -11.95 -45.96 -3.71
N ILE A 105 -13.20 -45.73 -3.29
CA ILE A 105 -14.28 -45.26 -4.16
C ILE A 105 -13.91 -43.87 -4.70
N ASP A 106 -13.52 -42.93 -3.84
CA ASP A 106 -13.07 -41.60 -4.25
C ASP A 106 -11.89 -41.66 -5.23
N ALA A 107 -10.91 -42.55 -4.96
CA ALA A 107 -9.77 -42.76 -5.84
C ALA A 107 -10.19 -43.37 -7.19
N LEU A 108 -11.18 -44.27 -7.20
CA LEU A 108 -11.74 -44.86 -8.41
C LEU A 108 -12.54 -43.83 -9.20
N GLU A 109 -13.38 -43.02 -8.58
CA GLU A 109 -14.12 -41.93 -9.24
C GLU A 109 -13.18 -40.90 -9.85
N LEU A 110 -12.12 -40.51 -9.13
CA LEU A 110 -11.10 -39.61 -9.65
C LEU A 110 -10.38 -40.24 -10.86
N ARG A 111 -10.08 -41.53 -10.79
CA ARG A 111 -9.46 -42.27 -11.89
C ARG A 111 -10.39 -42.39 -13.08
N GLU A 112 -11.67 -42.65 -12.87
CA GLU A 112 -12.70 -42.72 -13.91
C GLU A 112 -12.89 -41.37 -14.59
N ARG A 113 -12.96 -40.26 -13.83
CA ARG A 113 -12.99 -38.91 -14.41
C ARG A 113 -11.73 -38.63 -15.23
N LYS A 114 -10.55 -39.02 -14.75
CA LYS A 114 -9.28 -38.89 -15.50
C LYS A 114 -9.28 -39.75 -16.77
N ILE A 115 -9.81 -40.97 -16.71
CA ILE A 115 -9.91 -41.86 -17.87
C ILE A 115 -10.91 -41.27 -18.88
N SER A 116 -12.11 -40.86 -18.46
CA SER A 116 -13.10 -40.22 -19.33
C SER A 116 -12.58 -38.94 -19.98
N ALA A 117 -11.82 -38.12 -19.24
CA ALA A 117 -11.15 -36.94 -19.80
C ALA A 117 -10.07 -37.34 -20.82
N LYS A 118 -9.28 -38.38 -20.53
CA LYS A 118 -8.30 -38.91 -21.48
C LYS A 118 -8.96 -39.51 -22.72
N GLU A 119 -10.04 -40.26 -22.59
CA GLU A 119 -10.81 -40.82 -23.70
C GLU A 119 -11.37 -39.70 -24.58
N ARG A 120 -11.94 -38.64 -23.99
CA ARG A 120 -12.36 -37.46 -24.74
C ARG A 120 -11.20 -36.78 -25.46
N SER A 121 -10.04 -36.62 -24.82
CA SER A 121 -8.86 -36.06 -25.48
C SER A 121 -8.32 -36.98 -26.59
N ILE A 122 -8.39 -38.30 -26.41
CA ILE A 122 -7.96 -39.27 -27.42
C ILE A 122 -8.92 -39.23 -28.61
N GLU A 123 -10.22 -39.08 -28.37
CA GLU A 123 -11.21 -38.96 -29.45
C GLU A 123 -11.01 -37.65 -30.22
N GLN A 124 -10.80 -36.54 -29.53
CA GLN A 124 -10.44 -35.26 -30.17
C GLN A 124 -9.16 -35.38 -31.00
N VAL A 125 -8.11 -35.98 -30.44
CA VAL A 125 -6.85 -36.21 -31.17
C VAL A 125 -7.07 -37.16 -32.35
N ARG A 126 -7.96 -38.16 -32.25
CA ARG A 126 -8.29 -39.05 -33.36
C ARG A 126 -9.03 -38.32 -34.47
N GLU A 127 -10.02 -37.49 -34.14
CA GLU A 127 -10.71 -36.63 -35.09
C GLU A 127 -9.72 -35.69 -35.78
N GLU A 128 -8.85 -35.01 -35.01
CA GLU A 128 -7.78 -34.17 -35.54
C GLU A 128 -6.81 -34.94 -36.43
N VAL A 129 -6.46 -36.17 -36.08
CA VAL A 129 -5.56 -37.02 -36.89
C VAL A 129 -6.24 -37.48 -38.17
N GLU A 130 -7.52 -37.85 -38.16
CA GLU A 130 -8.24 -38.19 -39.40
C GLU A 130 -8.47 -36.96 -40.28
N ASP A 131 -8.75 -35.78 -39.69
CA ASP A 131 -8.80 -34.51 -40.41
C ASP A 131 -7.44 -34.16 -41.02
N LEU A 132 -6.36 -34.27 -40.26
CA LEU A 132 -4.99 -34.05 -40.74
C LEU A 132 -4.62 -35.05 -41.83
N LYS A 133 -5.05 -36.31 -41.72
CA LYS A 133 -4.82 -37.35 -42.72
C LYS A 133 -5.64 -37.10 -43.98
N HIS A 134 -6.87 -36.60 -43.86
CA HIS A 134 -7.68 -36.16 -44.98
C HIS A 134 -7.03 -34.95 -45.67
N GLN A 135 -6.59 -33.95 -44.89
CA GLN A 135 -5.84 -32.81 -45.40
C GLN A 135 -4.52 -33.24 -46.06
N GLN A 136 -3.81 -34.22 -45.50
CA GLN A 136 -2.60 -34.78 -46.10
C GLN A 136 -2.91 -35.52 -47.40
N LEU A 137 -4.00 -36.29 -47.48
CA LEU A 137 -4.42 -36.94 -48.72
C LEU A 137 -4.75 -35.90 -49.80
N VAL A 138 -5.54 -34.88 -49.46
CA VAL A 138 -5.86 -33.76 -50.36
C VAL A 138 -4.59 -33.00 -50.76
N MET A 139 -3.67 -32.80 -49.82
CA MET A 139 -2.40 -32.12 -50.08
C MET A 139 -1.45 -33.00 -50.90
N LEU A 140 -1.45 -34.32 -50.73
CA LEU A 140 -0.69 -35.28 -51.54
C LEU A 140 -1.27 -35.40 -52.95
N GLU A 141 -2.59 -35.39 -53.11
CA GLU A 141 -3.26 -35.29 -54.42
C GLU A 141 -2.92 -33.97 -55.11
N ARG A 142 -2.88 -32.87 -54.34
CA ARG A 142 -2.43 -31.56 -54.84
C ARG A 142 -0.94 -31.57 -55.19
N ILE A 143 -0.06 -32.09 -54.35
CA ILE A 143 1.39 -32.22 -54.59
C ILE A 143 1.68 -33.13 -55.78
N ALA A 144 0.93 -34.22 -55.96
CA ALA A 144 1.03 -35.10 -57.13
C ALA A 144 0.61 -34.40 -58.43
N GLN A 145 -0.10 -33.27 -58.34
CA GLN A 145 -0.50 -32.43 -59.46
C GLN A 145 0.31 -31.11 -59.57
N LEU A 146 1.15 -30.80 -58.59
CA LEU A 146 1.96 -29.57 -58.57
C LEU A 146 3.26 -29.78 -59.36
N SER A 147 3.62 -28.80 -60.18
CA SER A 147 4.97 -28.74 -60.75
C SER A 147 5.98 -28.27 -59.70
N GLU A 148 7.27 -28.56 -59.92
CA GLU A 148 8.38 -28.13 -59.05
C GLU A 148 8.36 -26.60 -58.79
N GLU A 149 7.97 -25.83 -59.80
CA GLU A 149 7.88 -24.37 -59.75
C GLU A 149 6.77 -23.91 -58.80
N GLN A 150 5.60 -24.55 -58.83
CA GLN A 150 4.47 -24.21 -57.97
C GLN A 150 4.72 -24.61 -56.50
N ALA A 151 5.44 -25.70 -56.26
CA ALA A 151 5.85 -26.11 -54.92
C ALA A 151 6.84 -25.11 -54.30
N LYS A 152 7.77 -24.60 -55.11
CA LYS A 152 8.75 -23.59 -54.69
C LYS A 152 8.08 -22.26 -54.32
N ASP A 153 7.12 -21.80 -55.11
CA ASP A 153 6.40 -20.55 -54.84
C ASP A 153 5.58 -20.59 -53.55
N MET A 154 4.92 -21.72 -53.26
CA MET A 154 4.21 -21.88 -51.98
C MET A 154 5.14 -21.84 -50.77
N LEU A 155 6.29 -22.51 -50.85
CA LEU A 155 7.28 -22.52 -49.77
C LEU A 155 7.84 -21.11 -49.52
N LEU A 156 8.17 -20.38 -50.59
CA LEU A 156 8.64 -19.01 -50.51
C LEU A 156 7.59 -18.09 -49.88
N SER A 157 6.31 -18.23 -50.25
CA SER A 157 5.21 -17.45 -49.65
C SER A 157 5.03 -17.74 -48.15
N HIS A 158 5.20 -18.99 -47.72
CA HIS A 158 5.09 -19.34 -46.30
C HIS A 158 6.25 -18.75 -45.47
N ILE A 159 7.48 -18.85 -45.98
CA ILE A 159 8.66 -18.23 -45.36
C ILE A 159 8.49 -16.71 -45.30
N GLU A 160 8.00 -16.08 -46.37
CA GLU A 160 7.77 -14.64 -46.40
C GLU A 160 6.78 -14.19 -45.32
N ASN A 161 5.68 -14.94 -45.11
CA ASN A 161 4.70 -14.63 -44.07
C ASN A 161 5.25 -14.80 -42.64
N GLN A 162 6.06 -15.84 -42.41
CA GLN A 162 6.73 -16.04 -41.11
C GLN A 162 7.72 -14.91 -40.82
N VAL A 163 8.57 -14.58 -41.79
CA VAL A 163 9.55 -13.48 -41.66
C VAL A 163 8.86 -12.14 -41.43
N ARG A 164 7.74 -11.87 -42.12
CA ARG A 164 6.94 -10.65 -41.88
C ARG A 164 6.41 -10.57 -40.45
N THR A 165 5.94 -11.69 -39.91
CA THR A 165 5.40 -11.75 -38.53
C THR A 165 6.51 -11.51 -37.50
N GLU A 166 7.65 -12.18 -37.67
CA GLU A 166 8.81 -12.03 -36.78
C GLU A 166 9.39 -10.62 -36.86
N ALA A 167 9.50 -10.05 -38.06
CA ALA A 167 9.93 -8.66 -38.25
C ALA A 167 8.97 -7.68 -37.54
N ALA A 168 7.66 -7.87 -37.64
CA ALA A 168 6.68 -7.01 -36.96
C ALA A 168 6.75 -7.13 -35.43
N GLN A 169 7.06 -8.31 -34.89
CA GLN A 169 7.32 -8.47 -33.45
C GLN A 169 8.62 -7.79 -33.04
N ARG A 170 9.68 -7.93 -33.83
CA ARG A 170 10.97 -7.28 -33.59
C ARG A 170 10.86 -5.75 -33.60
N VAL A 171 10.13 -5.18 -34.56
CA VAL A 171 9.86 -3.74 -34.63
C VAL A 171 9.14 -3.27 -33.37
N ARG A 172 8.08 -3.96 -32.94
CA ARG A 172 7.36 -3.61 -31.71
C ARG A 172 8.24 -3.65 -30.46
N MET A 173 9.10 -4.67 -30.34
CA MET A 173 10.05 -4.74 -29.22
C MET A 173 11.05 -3.58 -29.24
N ILE A 174 11.57 -3.22 -30.42
CA ILE A 174 12.48 -2.08 -30.56
C ILE A 174 11.75 -0.77 -30.24
N GLU A 175 10.52 -0.59 -30.70
CA GLU A 175 9.70 0.60 -30.39
C GLU A 175 9.40 0.72 -28.90
N GLU A 176 9.12 -0.39 -28.22
CA GLU A 176 8.95 -0.42 -26.76
C GLU A 176 10.24 -0.01 -26.05
N GLN A 177 11.37 -0.63 -26.42
CA GLN A 177 12.66 -0.35 -25.81
C GLN A 177 13.08 1.11 -26.02
N VAL A 178 12.91 1.64 -27.23
CA VAL A 178 13.18 3.05 -27.53
C VAL A 178 12.30 3.98 -26.69
N ARG A 179 11.05 3.59 -26.43
CA ARG A 179 10.14 4.36 -25.58
C ARG A 179 10.59 4.35 -24.13
N GLU A 180 10.94 3.18 -23.59
CA GLU A 180 11.46 3.04 -22.21
C GLU A 180 12.76 3.84 -22.03
N ASP A 181 13.70 3.72 -22.96
CA ASP A 181 14.96 4.46 -22.95
C ASP A 181 14.73 5.97 -23.04
N ALA A 182 13.79 6.41 -23.88
CA ALA A 182 13.42 7.82 -24.01
C ALA A 182 12.79 8.37 -22.72
N GLU A 183 11.92 7.60 -22.06
CA GLU A 183 11.32 8.00 -20.79
C GLU A 183 12.36 8.11 -19.68
N ALA A 184 13.28 7.13 -19.60
CA ALA A 184 14.38 7.16 -18.64
C ALA A 184 15.26 8.40 -18.84
N ARG A 185 15.61 8.71 -20.10
CA ARG A 185 16.43 9.87 -20.44
C ARG A 185 15.70 11.19 -20.16
N ALA A 186 14.40 11.27 -20.46
CA ALA A 186 13.60 12.46 -20.15
C ALA A 186 13.55 12.71 -18.64
N ARG A 187 13.36 11.66 -17.84
CA ARG A 187 13.36 11.75 -16.37
C ARG A 187 14.72 12.21 -15.83
N GLU A 188 15.82 11.75 -16.40
CA GLU A 188 17.18 12.19 -16.07
C GLU A 188 17.37 13.69 -16.36
N ILE A 189 16.99 14.15 -17.57
CA ILE A 189 17.09 15.56 -17.98
C ILE A 189 16.29 16.46 -17.05
N ILE A 190 15.04 16.09 -16.75
CA ILE A 190 14.16 16.86 -15.85
C ILE A 190 14.75 16.90 -14.44
N THR A 191 15.23 15.76 -13.92
CA THR A 191 15.82 15.70 -12.58
C THR A 191 17.07 16.58 -12.49
N LEU A 192 17.95 16.53 -13.50
CA LEU A 192 19.14 17.37 -13.57
C LEU A 192 18.79 18.86 -13.63
N ALA A 193 17.77 19.22 -14.43
CA ALA A 193 17.29 20.59 -14.53
C ALA A 193 16.76 21.11 -13.18
N ILE A 194 15.94 20.29 -12.49
CA ILE A 194 15.42 20.61 -11.16
C ILE A 194 16.54 20.80 -10.15
N GLN A 195 17.52 19.88 -10.11
CA GLN A 195 18.66 19.92 -9.19
C GLN A 195 19.55 21.16 -9.37
N ARG A 196 19.68 21.65 -10.60
CA ARG A 196 20.48 22.85 -10.91
C ARG A 196 19.76 24.16 -10.56
N CYS A 197 18.46 24.10 -10.31
CA CYS A 197 17.68 25.24 -9.92
C CYS A 197 17.61 25.35 -8.39
N ALA A 198 18.40 26.25 -7.81
CA ALA A 198 18.32 26.64 -6.41
C ALA A 198 17.43 27.89 -6.31
N SER A 199 16.23 27.77 -5.75
CA SER A 199 15.32 28.92 -5.58
C SER A 199 14.65 28.86 -4.21
N ASP A 200 14.83 29.91 -3.41
CA ASP A 200 14.13 30.12 -2.16
C ASP A 200 12.75 30.71 -2.47
N GLN A 201 11.69 29.89 -2.39
CA GLN A 201 10.32 30.38 -2.61
C GLN A 201 9.82 31.15 -1.39
N VAL A 202 9.78 32.48 -1.48
CA VAL A 202 9.10 33.34 -0.50
C VAL A 202 7.66 33.57 -0.96
N ALA A 203 6.71 33.02 -0.20
CA ALA A 203 5.29 33.20 -0.47
C ALA A 203 4.80 34.55 0.06
N GLU A 204 4.83 35.60 -0.75
CA GLU A 204 4.32 36.92 -0.34
C GLU A 204 2.78 37.01 -0.34
N ALA A 205 2.24 37.82 0.57
CA ALA A 205 0.80 38.02 0.76
C ALA A 205 0.23 39.04 -0.24
N VAL A 206 -1.00 38.82 -0.69
CA VAL A 206 -1.71 39.65 -1.69
C VAL A 206 -2.12 41.02 -1.13
N VAL A 207 -2.09 41.17 0.20
CA VAL A 207 -2.48 42.38 0.91
C VAL A 207 -1.27 42.98 1.58
N SER A 208 -1.03 44.26 1.31
CA SER A 208 0.00 45.04 2.00
C SER A 208 -0.63 45.70 3.23
N VAL A 209 -0.26 45.21 4.41
CA VAL A 209 -0.68 45.79 5.70
C VAL A 209 0.41 46.75 6.17
N VAL A 210 0.03 47.99 6.48
CA VAL A 210 0.93 48.96 7.09
C VAL A 210 0.55 49.14 8.57
N PRO A 211 1.44 48.78 9.51
CA PRO A 211 1.18 48.95 10.93
C PRO A 211 1.18 50.45 11.30
N LEU A 212 0.26 50.85 12.16
CA LEU A 212 0.15 52.19 12.72
C LEU A 212 0.67 52.20 14.17
N PRO A 213 1.38 53.25 14.59
CA PRO A 213 1.88 53.35 15.95
C PRO A 213 0.80 53.65 17.01
N ASN A 214 -0.34 54.23 16.61
CA ASN A 214 -1.48 54.54 17.47
C ASN A 214 -2.71 54.99 16.64
N ASP A 215 -3.87 55.05 17.29
CA ASP A 215 -5.13 55.54 16.67
C ASP A 215 -5.11 57.04 16.34
N GLU A 216 -4.26 57.84 17.00
CA GLU A 216 -4.09 59.25 16.63
C GLU A 216 -3.53 59.37 15.19
N MET A 217 -2.59 58.49 14.83
CA MET A 217 -2.05 58.42 13.47
C MET A 217 -3.13 58.01 12.46
N LYS A 218 -4.01 57.08 12.83
CA LYS A 218 -5.19 56.69 12.02
C LYS A 218 -6.05 57.93 11.70
N GLY A 219 -6.34 58.75 12.70
CA GLY A 219 -7.08 60.02 12.53
C GLY A 219 -6.38 61.03 11.63
N ARG A 220 -5.04 61.14 11.70
CA ARG A 220 -4.25 62.03 10.83
C ARG A 220 -4.21 61.55 9.38
N ILE A 221 -4.17 60.23 9.16
CA ILE A 221 -4.21 59.62 7.82
C ILE A 221 -5.56 59.88 7.14
N ILE A 222 -6.68 59.75 7.86
CA ILE A 222 -8.01 60.11 7.35
C ILE A 222 -8.06 61.62 7.06
N GLY A 223 -7.64 62.43 8.04
CA GLY A 223 -7.72 63.88 7.98
C GLY A 223 -9.16 64.39 8.13
N ARG A 224 -9.33 65.72 8.26
CA ARG A 224 -10.67 66.33 8.36
C ARG A 224 -11.47 66.02 7.09
N GLU A 225 -12.67 65.44 7.25
CA GLU A 225 -13.57 65.04 6.15
C GLU A 225 -12.97 64.04 5.16
N GLY A 226 -11.95 63.27 5.56
CA GLY A 226 -11.29 62.33 4.66
C GLY A 226 -10.40 62.99 3.60
N ARG A 227 -10.01 64.27 3.78
CA ARG A 227 -9.23 65.00 2.78
C ARG A 227 -7.84 64.39 2.53
N ASN A 228 -7.23 63.79 3.55
CA ASN A 228 -5.86 63.28 3.46
C ASN A 228 -5.86 61.90 2.83
N ILE A 229 -6.80 61.03 3.22
CA ILE A 229 -6.96 59.72 2.59
C ILE A 229 -7.29 59.88 1.10
N ARG A 230 -8.23 60.75 0.72
CA ARG A 230 -8.54 61.04 -0.69
C ARG A 230 -7.36 61.60 -1.47
N ALA A 231 -6.53 62.45 -0.86
CA ALA A 231 -5.33 62.97 -1.51
C ALA A 231 -4.31 61.84 -1.75
N LEU A 232 -4.18 60.89 -0.83
CA LEU A 232 -3.28 59.76 -0.98
C LEU A 232 -3.80 58.74 -2.00
N GLU A 233 -5.10 58.45 -1.99
CA GLU A 233 -5.79 57.63 -2.99
C GLU A 233 -5.67 58.26 -4.39
N ALA A 234 -5.90 59.56 -4.54
CA ALA A 234 -5.73 60.26 -5.81
C ALA A 234 -4.26 60.29 -6.29
N ALA A 235 -3.31 60.49 -5.37
CA ALA A 235 -1.89 60.55 -5.72
C ALA A 235 -1.30 59.17 -6.05
N THR A 236 -1.81 58.08 -5.48
CA THR A 236 -1.28 56.72 -5.68
C THR A 236 -2.11 55.86 -6.61
N GLY A 237 -3.42 56.14 -6.73
CA GLY A 237 -4.39 55.31 -7.44
C GLY A 237 -4.69 53.99 -6.73
N ILE A 238 -4.55 53.94 -5.40
CA ILE A 238 -4.79 52.78 -4.53
C ILE A 238 -5.78 53.16 -3.45
N ASP A 239 -6.74 52.28 -3.18
CA ASP A 239 -7.77 52.49 -2.17
C ASP A 239 -7.24 52.13 -0.77
N LEU A 240 -7.49 52.99 0.20
CA LEU A 240 -7.07 52.77 1.58
C LEU A 240 -8.27 52.32 2.42
N ILE A 241 -8.25 51.05 2.83
CA ILE A 241 -9.29 50.50 3.70
C ILE A 241 -8.87 50.71 5.14
N ILE A 242 -9.62 51.55 5.84
CA ILE A 242 -9.46 51.84 7.26
C ILE A 242 -10.72 51.32 7.96
N ASP A 243 -10.62 50.13 8.55
CA ASP A 243 -11.73 49.45 9.25
C ASP A 243 -11.53 49.50 10.78
N ASP A 244 -12.41 48.86 11.56
CA ASP A 244 -12.33 48.72 13.02
C ASP A 244 -11.12 47.90 13.49
N THR A 245 -10.28 47.41 12.57
CA THR A 245 -9.00 46.78 12.91
C THR A 245 -8.10 47.81 13.63
N PRO A 246 -7.67 47.54 14.88
CA PRO A 246 -6.79 48.44 15.61
C PRO A 246 -5.39 48.45 14.96
N GLU A 247 -4.75 49.61 14.97
CA GLU A 247 -3.32 49.77 14.66
C GLU A 247 -2.86 49.33 13.25
N ALA A 248 -3.74 49.28 12.25
CA ALA A 248 -3.35 48.93 10.88
C ALA A 248 -4.17 49.65 9.79
N VAL A 249 -3.55 49.86 8.63
CA VAL A 249 -4.22 50.30 7.39
C VAL A 249 -3.97 49.26 6.31
N ILE A 250 -5.03 48.91 5.58
CA ILE A 250 -4.99 47.94 4.49
C ILE A 250 -4.94 48.69 3.16
N LEU A 251 -3.93 48.41 2.34
CA LEU A 251 -3.82 48.93 0.98
C LEU A 251 -4.47 47.97 -0.01
N SER A 252 -5.52 48.42 -0.68
CA SER A 252 -6.28 47.64 -1.65
C SER A 252 -6.14 48.23 -3.05
N GLY A 253 -5.77 47.40 -4.02
CA GLY A 253 -5.66 47.82 -5.42
C GLY A 253 -4.98 46.77 -6.27
N PHE A 254 -5.29 46.75 -7.57
CA PHE A 254 -4.88 45.68 -8.48
C PHE A 254 -3.45 45.84 -9.02
N ASP A 255 -2.92 47.07 -9.11
CA ASP A 255 -1.54 47.33 -9.55
C ASP A 255 -0.57 47.15 -8.38
N PRO A 256 0.29 46.12 -8.37
CA PRO A 256 1.21 45.86 -7.28
C PRO A 256 2.29 46.94 -7.13
N VAL A 257 2.69 47.58 -8.22
CA VAL A 257 3.71 48.64 -8.20
C VAL A 257 3.14 49.88 -7.52
N ARG A 258 1.91 50.26 -7.87
CA ARG A 258 1.21 51.38 -7.20
C ARG A 258 0.97 51.08 -5.72
N ARG A 259 0.63 49.83 -5.38
CA ARG A 259 0.45 49.40 -3.98
C ARG A 259 1.74 49.57 -3.18
N GLU A 260 2.88 49.22 -3.77
CA GLU A 260 4.18 49.40 -3.13
C GLU A 260 4.57 50.88 -2.97
N ILE A 261 4.30 51.71 -3.99
CA ILE A 261 4.47 53.16 -3.90
C ILE A 261 3.64 53.72 -2.73
N ALA A 262 2.37 53.31 -2.61
CA ALA A 262 1.50 53.72 -1.52
C ALA A 262 2.02 53.26 -0.15
N ARG A 263 2.55 52.03 -0.07
CA ARG A 263 3.16 51.47 1.15
C ARG A 263 4.34 52.31 1.62
N ILE A 264 5.32 52.55 0.75
CA ILE A 264 6.52 53.34 1.06
C ILE A 264 6.14 54.78 1.41
N ALA A 265 5.24 55.39 0.65
CA ALA A 265 4.78 56.75 0.91
C ALA A 265 4.08 56.85 2.28
N LEU A 266 3.20 55.91 2.61
CA LEU A 266 2.48 55.88 3.88
C LEU A 266 3.44 55.66 5.06
N THR A 267 4.39 54.72 4.95
CA THR A 267 5.42 54.50 5.98
C THR A 267 6.24 55.76 6.25
N LYS A 268 6.64 56.50 5.20
CA LYS A 268 7.38 57.76 5.33
C LYS A 268 6.56 58.87 5.97
N LEU A 269 5.28 58.99 5.59
CA LEU A 269 4.36 59.96 6.17
C LEU A 269 4.10 59.70 7.66
N ILE A 270 4.01 58.42 8.06
CA ILE A 270 3.88 58.02 9.47
C ILE A 270 5.13 58.40 10.27
N LEU A 271 6.33 58.12 9.73
CA LEU A 271 7.60 58.47 10.37
C LEU A 271 7.80 59.98 10.52
N ASP A 272 7.35 60.76 9.52
CA ASP A 272 7.44 62.23 9.53
C ASP A 272 6.34 62.89 10.39
N GLY A 273 5.21 62.20 10.60
CA GLY A 273 4.09 62.65 11.43
C GLY A 273 3.26 63.82 10.89
N ARG A 274 3.65 64.37 9.72
CA ARG A 274 2.99 65.49 9.02
C ARG A 274 2.24 64.99 7.79
N ILE A 275 0.92 64.92 7.89
CA ILE A 275 0.06 64.39 6.82
C ILE A 275 -0.90 65.50 6.34
N HIS A 276 -0.59 66.08 5.17
CA HIS A 276 -1.45 67.04 4.47
C HIS A 276 -1.26 66.93 2.95
N PRO A 277 -2.22 67.37 2.11
CA PRO A 277 -2.23 67.08 0.67
C PRO A 277 -0.92 67.39 -0.08
N ALA A 278 -0.38 68.60 0.06
CA ALA A 278 0.89 68.95 -0.60
C ALA A 278 2.08 68.06 -0.20
N ARG A 279 2.16 67.65 1.07
CA ARG A 279 3.22 66.75 1.55
C ARG A 279 3.02 65.33 1.05
N ILE A 280 1.76 64.88 0.96
CA ILE A 280 1.42 63.57 0.40
C ILE A 280 1.90 63.50 -1.05
N GLU A 281 1.59 64.50 -1.87
CA GLU A 281 2.03 64.56 -3.27
C GLU A 281 3.57 64.50 -3.39
N ASP A 282 4.28 65.31 -2.59
CA ASP A 282 5.75 65.33 -2.57
C ASP A 282 6.35 63.96 -2.17
N VAL A 283 5.80 63.33 -1.12
CA VAL A 283 6.31 62.04 -0.62
C VAL A 283 5.99 60.92 -1.60
N VAL A 284 4.80 60.92 -2.21
CA VAL A 284 4.42 59.96 -3.25
C VAL A 284 5.33 60.11 -4.48
N ALA A 285 5.66 61.33 -4.91
CA ALA A 285 6.60 61.55 -6.01
C ALA A 285 8.00 60.97 -5.73
N LYS A 286 8.50 61.13 -4.50
CA LYS A 286 9.77 60.51 -4.07
C LYS A 286 9.69 58.98 -3.97
N ALA A 287 8.59 58.44 -3.44
CA ALA A 287 8.37 57.01 -3.36
C ALA A 287 8.30 56.37 -4.76
N ARG A 288 7.67 57.05 -5.73
CA ARG A 288 7.67 56.63 -7.14
C ARG A 288 9.08 56.52 -7.72
N GLN A 289 9.95 57.51 -7.46
CA GLN A 289 11.34 57.48 -7.93
C GLN A 289 12.12 56.30 -7.33
N GLU A 290 11.94 56.03 -6.03
CA GLU A 290 12.59 54.90 -5.36
C GLU A 290 12.12 53.56 -5.91
N VAL A 291 10.80 53.38 -6.08
CA VAL A 291 10.26 52.14 -6.65
C VAL A 291 10.72 51.96 -8.10
N ASP A 292 10.79 53.04 -8.90
CA ASP A 292 11.30 52.97 -10.28
C ASP A 292 12.76 52.50 -10.35
N ILE A 293 13.60 52.88 -9.37
CA ILE A 293 14.98 52.39 -9.26
C ILE A 293 14.98 50.88 -8.98
N VAL A 294 14.20 50.45 -7.98
CA VAL A 294 14.09 49.02 -7.61
C VAL A 294 13.57 48.18 -8.78
N VAL A 295 12.54 48.66 -9.50
CA VAL A 295 12.01 47.98 -10.70
C VAL A 295 13.11 47.79 -11.75
N ARG A 296 13.88 48.85 -12.04
CA ARG A 296 14.94 48.78 -13.05
C ARG A 296 16.05 47.81 -12.64
N GLU A 297 16.52 47.91 -11.40
CA GLU A 297 17.55 47.02 -10.86
C GLU A 297 17.08 45.56 -10.83
N ALA A 298 15.83 45.30 -10.43
CA ALA A 298 15.26 43.95 -10.42
C ALA A 298 15.20 43.35 -11.84
N GLY A 299 14.79 44.14 -12.84
CA GLY A 299 14.78 43.69 -14.24
C GLY A 299 16.17 43.41 -14.81
N GLU A 300 17.14 44.29 -14.53
CA GLU A 300 18.55 44.13 -14.92
C GLU A 300 19.17 42.87 -14.27
N ASN A 301 18.96 42.68 -12.97
CA ASN A 301 19.45 41.52 -12.23
C ASN A 301 18.82 40.21 -12.73
N ALA A 302 17.50 40.19 -12.96
CA ALA A 302 16.81 39.01 -13.49
C ALA A 302 17.34 38.59 -14.87
N ALA A 303 17.57 39.56 -15.77
CA ALA A 303 18.15 39.28 -17.08
C ALA A 303 19.61 38.77 -16.97
N LEU A 304 20.40 39.33 -16.05
CA LEU A 304 21.77 38.89 -15.78
C LEU A 304 21.79 37.45 -15.26
N GLU A 305 20.98 37.13 -14.27
CA GLU A 305 20.87 35.81 -13.64
C GLU A 305 20.40 34.74 -14.64
N ALA A 306 19.41 35.07 -15.45
CA ALA A 306 18.95 34.22 -16.55
C ALA A 306 19.99 34.05 -17.69
N GLY A 307 21.04 34.88 -17.71
CA GLY A 307 22.05 34.92 -18.77
C GLY A 307 21.47 35.40 -20.11
N VAL A 308 20.49 36.30 -20.08
CA VAL A 308 19.86 36.90 -21.26
C VAL A 308 20.43 38.31 -21.45
N HIS A 309 21.05 38.56 -22.60
CA HIS A 309 21.71 39.84 -22.89
C HIS A 309 21.01 40.58 -24.04
N GLY A 310 21.17 41.91 -24.09
CA GLY A 310 20.62 42.72 -25.18
C GLY A 310 19.09 42.91 -25.13
N LEU A 311 18.53 42.99 -23.93
CA LEU A 311 17.17 43.52 -23.74
C LEU A 311 17.24 45.06 -23.66
N GLN A 312 16.26 45.75 -24.25
CA GLN A 312 16.20 47.21 -24.21
C GLN A 312 15.81 47.70 -22.80
N PRO A 313 16.25 48.89 -22.35
CA PRO A 313 15.97 49.40 -21.00
C PRO A 313 14.48 49.44 -20.65
N GLU A 314 13.62 49.80 -21.59
CA GLU A 314 12.17 49.86 -21.41
C GLU A 314 11.58 48.46 -21.19
N LEU A 315 12.11 47.44 -21.89
CA LEU A 315 11.69 46.05 -21.72
C LEU A 315 12.14 45.50 -20.36
N LEU A 316 13.35 45.86 -19.92
CA LEU A 316 13.86 45.54 -18.57
C LEU A 316 13.00 46.20 -17.48
N LYS A 317 12.54 47.44 -17.70
CA LYS A 317 11.61 48.11 -16.77
C LYS A 317 10.29 47.36 -16.67
N ILE A 318 9.72 46.89 -17.79
CA ILE A 318 8.49 46.09 -17.78
C ILE A 318 8.71 44.75 -17.05
N LEU A 319 9.81 44.05 -17.35
CA LEU A 319 10.18 42.81 -16.67
C LEU A 319 10.30 43.01 -15.16
N GLY A 320 10.99 44.07 -14.73
CA GLY A 320 11.17 44.41 -13.32
C GLY A 320 9.87 44.68 -12.55
N ARG A 321 8.78 45.10 -13.21
CA ARG A 321 7.47 45.27 -12.55
C ARG A 321 6.94 43.94 -11.99
N LEU A 322 7.33 42.81 -12.58
CA LEU A 322 6.96 41.48 -12.09
C LEU A 322 7.54 41.20 -10.69
N HIS A 323 8.57 41.95 -10.25
CA HIS A 323 9.13 41.83 -8.90
C HIS A 323 8.10 42.08 -7.80
N PHE A 324 7.11 42.95 -8.05
CA PHE A 324 6.04 43.22 -7.08
C PHE A 324 4.81 42.35 -7.30
N ARG A 325 4.79 41.55 -8.37
CA ARG A 325 3.64 40.73 -8.73
C ARG A 325 3.79 39.33 -8.19
N THR A 326 2.74 38.85 -7.54
CA THR A 326 2.61 37.47 -7.11
C THR A 326 1.50 36.77 -7.88
N SER A 327 1.71 35.51 -8.21
CA SER A 327 0.70 34.65 -8.84
C SER A 327 0.79 33.27 -8.20
N TYR A 328 -0.35 32.70 -7.81
CA TYR A 328 -0.43 31.42 -7.10
C TYR A 328 0.49 31.30 -5.86
N GLY A 329 0.85 32.44 -5.24
CA GLY A 329 1.71 32.48 -4.07
C GLY A 329 3.21 32.45 -4.35
N GLN A 330 3.64 32.58 -5.61
CA GLN A 330 5.03 32.76 -6.01
C GLN A 330 5.25 34.15 -6.60
N ASN A 331 6.46 34.68 -6.44
CA ASN A 331 6.88 35.90 -7.11
C ASN A 331 7.05 35.63 -8.62
N VAL A 332 6.41 36.44 -9.47
CA VAL A 332 6.38 36.18 -10.92
C VAL A 332 7.74 36.43 -11.58
N LEU A 333 8.53 37.39 -11.09
CA LEU A 333 9.86 37.65 -11.64
C LEU A 333 10.81 36.49 -11.31
N SER A 334 10.83 36.04 -10.05
CA SER A 334 11.64 34.89 -9.64
C SER A 334 11.25 33.63 -10.40
N HIS A 335 9.93 33.38 -10.57
CA HIS A 335 9.42 32.30 -11.42
C HIS A 335 9.96 32.41 -12.85
N SER A 336 9.92 33.59 -13.46
CA SER A 336 10.40 33.80 -14.83
C SER A 336 11.90 33.52 -14.99
N VAL A 337 12.71 33.86 -13.98
CA VAL A 337 14.15 33.53 -13.96
C VAL A 337 14.36 32.02 -13.82
N GLU A 338 13.65 31.36 -12.91
CA GLU A 338 13.70 29.91 -12.73
C GLU A 338 13.31 29.16 -14.02
N VAL A 339 12.19 29.52 -14.64
CA VAL A 339 11.73 28.93 -15.90
C VAL A 339 12.79 29.11 -16.99
N SER A 340 13.48 30.26 -17.04
CA SER A 340 14.60 30.49 -17.96
C SER A 340 15.78 29.56 -17.72
N ILE A 341 16.16 29.32 -16.46
CA ILE A 341 17.26 28.41 -16.09
C ILE A 341 16.91 26.94 -16.42
N LEU A 342 15.67 26.54 -16.14
CA LEU A 342 15.16 25.21 -16.48
C LEU A 342 15.12 24.99 -17.99
N ALA A 343 14.53 25.94 -18.72
CA ALA A 343 14.44 25.90 -20.18
C ALA A 343 15.83 25.84 -20.82
N ALA A 344 16.81 26.59 -20.28
CA ALA A 344 18.18 26.53 -20.73
C ALA A 344 18.82 25.15 -20.59
N THR A 345 18.64 24.53 -19.43
CA THR A 345 19.23 23.23 -19.11
C THR A 345 18.63 22.15 -20.00
N MET A 346 17.30 22.14 -20.14
CA MET A 346 16.62 21.20 -21.03
C MET A 346 16.99 21.41 -22.50
N ALA A 347 17.06 22.67 -22.95
CA ALA A 347 17.48 22.98 -24.32
C ALA A 347 18.89 22.50 -24.63
N HIS A 348 19.82 22.62 -23.68
CA HIS A 348 21.19 22.14 -23.84
C HIS A 348 21.24 20.62 -24.03
N GLU A 349 20.54 19.86 -23.17
CA GLU A 349 20.52 18.40 -23.23
C GLU A 349 19.77 17.86 -24.46
N LEU A 350 18.73 18.58 -24.93
CA LEU A 350 17.91 18.20 -26.09
C LEU A 350 18.46 18.73 -27.43
N GLY A 351 19.54 19.51 -27.41
CA GLY A 351 20.14 20.09 -28.63
C GLY A 351 19.31 21.22 -29.27
N ALA A 352 18.45 21.88 -28.50
CA ALA A 352 17.65 23.03 -28.96
C ALA A 352 18.42 24.36 -28.84
N ASP A 353 17.86 25.43 -29.41
CA ASP A 353 18.45 26.77 -29.32
C ASP A 353 18.28 27.35 -27.90
N VAL A 354 19.34 27.25 -27.10
CA VAL A 354 19.39 27.71 -25.71
C VAL A 354 19.06 29.20 -25.57
N THR A 355 19.49 30.04 -26.53
CA THR A 355 19.29 31.49 -26.45
C THR A 355 17.82 31.84 -26.66
N VAL A 356 17.16 31.17 -27.61
CA VAL A 356 15.73 31.32 -27.86
C VAL A 356 14.94 30.85 -26.63
N CYS A 357 15.25 29.67 -26.09
CA CYS A 357 14.56 29.11 -24.93
C CYS A 357 14.69 30.00 -23.69
N LYS A 358 15.90 30.45 -23.34
CA LYS A 358 16.13 31.37 -22.20
C LYS A 358 15.37 32.69 -22.36
N THR A 359 15.47 33.31 -23.53
CA THR A 359 14.85 34.61 -23.76
C THR A 359 13.33 34.51 -23.77
N ALA A 360 12.77 33.47 -24.39
CA ALA A 360 11.33 33.23 -24.40
C ALA A 360 10.80 32.90 -23.00
N ALA A 361 11.51 32.04 -22.26
CA ALA A 361 11.18 31.66 -20.89
C ALA A 361 11.24 32.85 -19.92
N LEU A 362 12.25 33.72 -20.00
CA LEU A 362 12.31 34.90 -19.13
C LEU A 362 11.15 35.88 -19.38
N LEU A 363 10.62 35.92 -20.61
CA LEU A 363 9.61 36.87 -21.04
C LEU A 363 8.19 36.28 -21.10
N HIS A 364 7.99 34.98 -20.84
CA HIS A 364 6.71 34.27 -21.04
C HIS A 364 5.54 34.96 -20.33
N ASP A 365 5.79 35.42 -19.11
CA ASP A 365 4.80 36.05 -18.24
C ASP A 365 4.82 37.59 -18.28
N LEU A 366 5.54 38.20 -19.23
CA LEU A 366 5.66 39.66 -19.33
C LEU A 366 4.30 40.36 -19.47
N GLY A 367 3.30 39.68 -20.05
CA GLY A 367 1.92 40.18 -20.10
C GLY A 367 1.31 40.50 -18.75
N LYS A 368 1.74 39.81 -17.68
CA LYS A 368 1.34 40.09 -16.30
C LYS A 368 1.95 41.40 -15.76
N ALA A 369 2.89 42.04 -16.44
CA ALA A 369 3.37 43.36 -16.01
C ALA A 369 2.55 44.53 -16.60
N ILE A 370 1.69 44.23 -17.58
CA ILE A 370 0.92 45.20 -18.36
C ILE A 370 -0.45 45.38 -17.72
N ASP A 371 -0.93 46.63 -17.72
CA ASP A 371 -2.17 47.02 -17.07
C ASP A 371 -3.38 46.26 -17.62
N GLN A 372 -4.34 45.94 -16.74
CA GLN A 372 -5.54 45.16 -17.06
C GLN A 372 -6.52 45.86 -18.03
N GLU A 373 -6.25 47.10 -18.43
CA GLU A 373 -7.02 47.82 -19.45
C GLU A 373 -6.82 47.22 -20.85
N VAL A 374 -5.74 46.47 -21.05
CA VAL A 374 -5.50 45.75 -22.31
C VAL A 374 -6.23 44.40 -22.26
N GLU A 375 -7.32 44.30 -23.02
CA GLU A 375 -8.14 43.10 -23.12
C GLU A 375 -7.39 41.99 -23.89
N GLY A 376 -7.20 40.84 -23.25
CA GLY A 376 -6.62 39.64 -23.89
C GLY A 376 -5.83 38.74 -22.93
N PRO A 377 -5.51 37.49 -23.33
CA PRO A 377 -4.65 36.61 -22.55
C PRO A 377 -3.24 37.19 -22.38
N HIS A 378 -2.62 37.02 -21.21
CA HIS A 378 -1.30 37.62 -20.91
C HIS A 378 -0.21 37.14 -21.88
N ALA A 379 -0.28 35.89 -22.34
CA ALA A 379 0.64 35.34 -23.32
C ALA A 379 0.63 36.15 -24.63
N ILE A 380 -0.57 36.45 -25.15
CA ILE A 380 -0.75 37.22 -26.39
C ILE A 380 -0.31 38.67 -26.20
N VAL A 381 -0.79 39.31 -25.13
CA VAL A 381 -0.47 40.72 -24.82
C VAL A 381 1.04 40.90 -24.63
N GLY A 382 1.69 40.01 -23.89
CA GLY A 382 3.15 40.01 -23.74
C GLY A 382 3.85 39.83 -25.09
N GLY A 383 3.38 38.90 -25.92
CA GLY A 383 3.96 38.63 -27.24
C GLY A 383 3.91 39.84 -28.17
N GLU A 384 2.83 40.61 -28.15
CA GLU A 384 2.71 41.86 -28.90
C GLU A 384 3.69 42.93 -28.43
N VAL A 385 3.87 43.07 -27.11
CA VAL A 385 4.84 44.01 -26.55
C VAL A 385 6.26 43.62 -26.96
N VAL A 386 6.62 42.35 -26.79
CA VAL A 386 7.94 41.83 -27.17
C VAL A 386 8.18 41.97 -28.69
N ARG A 387 7.13 41.83 -29.52
CA ARG A 387 7.19 42.09 -30.97
C ARG A 387 7.51 43.55 -31.29
N ARG A 388 6.92 44.52 -30.58
CA ARG A 388 7.22 45.96 -30.77
C ARG A 388 8.68 46.29 -30.44
N PHE A 389 9.28 45.54 -29.53
CA PHE A 389 10.72 45.63 -29.20
C PHE A 389 11.65 44.86 -30.16
N GLY A 390 11.12 44.33 -31.28
CA GLY A 390 11.92 43.78 -32.38
C GLY A 390 12.52 42.40 -32.12
N LYS A 391 11.99 41.61 -31.17
CA LYS A 391 12.45 40.23 -30.94
C LYS A 391 11.95 39.29 -32.04
N SER A 392 12.69 38.20 -32.25
CA SER A 392 12.44 37.27 -33.35
C SER A 392 11.11 36.53 -33.22
N PRO A 393 10.45 36.14 -34.33
CA PRO A 393 9.23 35.34 -34.29
C PRO A 393 9.38 34.01 -33.53
N ARG A 394 10.57 33.40 -33.54
CA ARG A 394 10.85 32.16 -32.78
C ARG A 394 10.72 32.36 -31.27
N ILE A 395 11.27 33.47 -30.75
CA ILE A 395 11.14 33.83 -29.33
C ILE A 395 9.68 34.12 -28.98
N ILE A 396 8.99 34.90 -29.82
CA ILE A 396 7.58 35.27 -29.60
C ILE A 396 6.70 34.02 -29.59
N HIS A 397 6.89 33.10 -30.54
CA HIS A 397 6.12 31.86 -30.60
C HIS A 397 6.34 30.98 -29.36
N ALA A 398 7.61 30.74 -28.98
CA ALA A 398 7.92 29.95 -27.79
C ALA A 398 7.40 30.59 -26.50
N MET A 399 7.42 31.92 -26.44
CA MET A 399 6.87 32.72 -25.36
C MET A 399 5.34 32.62 -25.30
N VAL A 400 4.63 32.71 -26.44
CA VAL A 400 3.15 32.70 -26.47
C VAL A 400 2.58 31.31 -26.20
N ALA A 401 3.23 30.25 -26.70
CA ALA A 401 2.79 28.87 -26.56
C ALA A 401 3.11 28.23 -25.18
N HIS A 402 3.61 29.01 -24.21
CA HIS A 402 3.95 28.50 -22.87
C HIS A 402 2.72 27.88 -22.15
N HIS A 403 1.53 28.38 -22.45
CA HIS A 403 0.26 27.74 -22.10
C HIS A 403 -0.35 27.11 -23.35
N ALA A 404 -0.67 25.81 -23.29
CA ALA A 404 -1.23 25.05 -24.42
C ALA A 404 -2.64 25.52 -24.84
N THR A 405 -3.28 26.38 -24.04
CA THR A 405 -4.63 26.88 -24.24
C THR A 405 -4.74 27.95 -25.33
N GLU A 406 -3.68 28.73 -25.56
CA GLU A 406 -3.69 29.89 -26.45
C GLU A 406 -3.06 29.58 -27.81
N THR A 407 -2.01 28.74 -27.84
CA THR A 407 -1.29 28.36 -29.07
C THR A 407 -0.58 27.03 -28.87
N GLU A 408 -0.72 26.11 -29.82
CA GLU A 408 0.00 24.84 -29.78
C GLU A 408 1.50 25.02 -30.02
N PRO A 409 2.37 24.30 -29.31
CA PRO A 409 3.82 24.40 -29.49
C PRO A 409 4.25 23.77 -30.83
N GLN A 410 4.46 24.61 -31.85
CA GLN A 410 4.91 24.19 -33.19
C GLN A 410 6.44 23.99 -33.32
N SER A 411 7.19 24.15 -32.23
CA SER A 411 8.66 24.10 -32.22
C SER A 411 9.17 23.45 -30.95
N LEU A 412 10.34 22.81 -31.01
CA LEU A 412 10.99 22.19 -29.85
C LEU A 412 11.21 23.22 -28.72
N GLU A 413 11.60 24.45 -29.05
CA GLU A 413 11.80 25.53 -28.08
C GLU A 413 10.51 25.91 -27.34
N ALA A 414 9.37 25.92 -28.04
CA ALA A 414 8.07 26.17 -27.43
C ALA A 414 7.68 25.06 -26.44
N ALA A 415 7.89 23.79 -26.83
CA ALA A 415 7.64 22.65 -25.95
C ALA A 415 8.55 22.69 -24.71
N ILE A 416 9.82 23.10 -24.86
CA ILE A 416 10.76 23.25 -23.73
C ILE A 416 10.31 24.35 -22.77
N VAL A 417 9.91 25.53 -23.28
CA VAL A 417 9.43 26.64 -22.44
C VAL A 417 8.16 26.23 -21.68
N GLN A 418 7.22 25.55 -22.34
CA GLN A 418 6.02 25.02 -21.72
C GLN A 418 6.33 23.99 -20.63
N ALA A 419 7.26 23.05 -20.88
CA ALA A 419 7.68 22.08 -19.88
C ALA A 419 8.37 22.76 -18.69
N ALA A 420 9.20 23.79 -18.93
CA ALA A 420 9.89 24.53 -17.88
C ALA A 420 8.90 25.28 -16.97
N ASP A 421 7.90 25.93 -17.58
CA ASP A 421 6.83 26.63 -16.85
C ASP A 421 6.04 25.65 -15.98
N ALA A 422 5.63 24.51 -16.56
CA ALA A 422 4.91 23.48 -15.83
C ALA A 422 5.74 22.89 -14.66
N ILE A 423 7.04 22.65 -14.85
CA ILE A 423 7.93 22.14 -13.78
C ILE A 423 8.08 23.17 -12.65
N SER A 424 8.24 24.44 -12.99
CA SER A 424 8.35 25.54 -12.01
C SER A 424 7.04 25.69 -11.21
N ALA A 425 5.89 25.65 -11.91
CA ALA A 425 4.57 25.79 -11.30
C ALA A 425 4.13 24.57 -10.47
N ALA A 426 4.53 23.35 -10.87
CA ALA A 426 4.13 22.11 -10.21
C ALA A 426 5.06 21.70 -9.04
N ARG A 427 6.15 22.43 -8.80
CA ARG A 427 7.12 22.06 -7.76
C ARG A 427 6.49 22.17 -6.36
N PRO A 428 6.51 21.10 -5.54
CA PRO A 428 5.95 21.14 -4.18
C PRO A 428 6.68 22.18 -3.34
N GLY A 429 5.98 23.21 -2.88
CA GLY A 429 6.61 24.32 -2.14
C GLY A 429 5.74 25.54 -1.86
N ALA A 430 4.60 25.73 -2.53
CA ALA A 430 3.76 26.90 -2.29
C ALA A 430 2.26 26.58 -2.33
N ARG A 431 1.63 26.64 -1.15
CA ARG A 431 0.19 26.87 -0.92
C ARG A 431 -0.78 25.84 -1.54
N ARG A 432 -0.95 24.73 -0.83
CA ARG A 432 -2.27 24.10 -0.60
C ARG A 432 -2.28 23.11 0.56
N GLU A 433 -1.13 22.55 0.93
CA GLU A 433 -1.08 21.58 2.02
C GLU A 433 -1.21 22.20 3.43
N THR A 434 -0.79 23.45 3.65
CA THR A 434 -0.71 24.03 5.00
C THR A 434 -2.02 24.53 5.58
N ILE A 435 -2.98 25.05 4.79
CA ILE A 435 -4.25 25.54 5.36
C ILE A 435 -5.13 24.36 5.78
N ASP A 436 -5.25 23.32 4.94
CA ASP A 436 -6.03 22.14 5.30
C ASP A 436 -5.40 21.37 6.46
N LEU A 437 -4.07 21.20 6.48
CA LEU A 437 -3.39 20.63 7.65
C LEU A 437 -3.55 21.51 8.89
N TYR A 438 -3.55 22.83 8.75
CA TYR A 438 -3.74 23.76 9.86
C TYR A 438 -5.19 23.74 10.39
N ILE A 439 -6.19 23.75 9.50
CA ILE A 439 -7.60 23.59 9.87
C ILE A 439 -7.80 22.22 10.53
N LYS A 440 -7.31 21.13 9.92
CA LYS A 440 -7.36 19.79 10.53
C LYS A 440 -6.65 19.72 11.88
N ARG A 441 -5.58 20.49 12.08
CA ARG A 441 -4.88 20.60 13.37
C ARG A 441 -5.72 21.34 14.41
N LEU A 442 -6.34 22.45 14.06
CA LEU A 442 -7.25 23.17 14.96
C LEU A 442 -8.48 22.32 15.30
N GLU A 443 -9.07 21.67 14.28
CA GLU A 443 -10.17 20.72 14.47
C GLU A 443 -9.75 19.53 15.33
N ALA A 444 -8.52 19.01 15.18
CA ALA A 444 -8.02 17.95 16.05
C ALA A 444 -7.88 18.40 17.51
N LEU A 445 -7.38 19.62 17.77
CA LEU A 445 -7.30 20.19 19.12
C LEU A 445 -8.70 20.35 19.74
N GLU A 446 -9.66 20.85 18.97
CA GLU A 446 -11.06 21.00 19.41
C GLU A 446 -11.72 19.64 19.64
N ASN A 447 -11.50 18.66 18.76
CA ASN A 447 -12.05 17.32 18.90
C ASN A 447 -11.50 16.58 20.11
N ILE A 448 -10.20 16.72 20.41
CA ILE A 448 -9.60 16.17 21.63
C ILE A 448 -10.28 16.78 22.85
N ALA A 449 -10.42 18.11 22.92
CA ALA A 449 -11.09 18.76 24.03
C ALA A 449 -12.57 18.37 24.16
N ASN A 450 -13.31 18.31 23.04
CA ASN A 450 -14.73 17.93 22.99
C ASN A 450 -14.99 16.46 23.35
N SER A 451 -13.96 15.59 23.32
CA SER A 451 -14.10 14.17 23.70
C SER A 451 -14.27 13.95 25.21
N PHE A 452 -14.00 14.97 26.03
CA PHE A 452 -14.09 14.88 27.49
C PHE A 452 -15.50 15.19 27.99
N THR A 453 -15.98 14.38 28.95
CA THR A 453 -17.30 14.53 29.56
C THR A 453 -17.43 15.86 30.31
N GLY A 454 -18.54 16.57 30.10
CA GLY A 454 -18.82 17.87 30.73
C GLY A 454 -18.34 19.09 29.93
N VAL A 455 -17.64 18.88 28.81
CA VAL A 455 -17.32 19.93 27.83
C VAL A 455 -18.56 20.22 26.97
N GLU A 456 -18.96 21.49 26.90
CA GLU A 456 -20.04 21.95 26.02
C GLU A 456 -19.48 22.32 24.64
N LYS A 457 -18.40 23.11 24.61
CA LYS A 457 -17.71 23.56 23.39
C LYS A 457 -16.24 23.82 23.67
N SER A 458 -15.41 23.70 22.65
CA SER A 458 -14.01 24.13 22.69
C SER A 458 -13.66 24.97 21.47
N PHE A 459 -12.67 25.85 21.63
CA PHE A 459 -12.18 26.75 20.60
C PHE A 459 -10.65 26.79 20.64
N ALA A 460 -10.00 26.53 19.51
CA ALA A 460 -8.58 26.75 19.36
C ALA A 460 -8.32 28.22 18.95
N ILE A 461 -7.73 29.01 19.83
CA ILE A 461 -7.49 30.46 19.70
C ILE A 461 -5.96 30.71 19.58
N GLN A 462 -5.57 31.91 19.13
CA GLN A 462 -4.16 32.33 19.01
C GLN A 462 -3.32 31.38 18.15
N ALA A 463 -3.84 31.06 16.97
CA ALA A 463 -3.20 30.13 16.04
C ALA A 463 -2.92 28.72 16.62
N GLY A 464 -3.82 28.24 17.50
CA GLY A 464 -3.71 26.93 18.14
C GLY A 464 -2.75 26.89 19.34
N ARG A 465 -2.30 28.04 19.84
CA ARG A 465 -1.48 28.14 21.06
C ARG A 465 -2.31 28.27 22.33
N GLU A 466 -3.60 28.54 22.22
CA GLU A 466 -4.54 28.49 23.34
C GLU A 466 -5.76 27.65 22.96
N VAL A 467 -6.16 26.70 23.80
CA VAL A 467 -7.44 25.97 23.65
C VAL A 467 -8.35 26.40 24.78
N ARG A 468 -9.47 27.05 24.44
CA ARG A 468 -10.47 27.54 25.39
C ARG A 468 -11.66 26.60 25.41
N ILE A 469 -12.01 26.12 26.59
CA ILE A 469 -12.96 25.04 26.80
C ILE A 469 -14.09 25.58 27.66
N ILE A 470 -15.31 25.54 27.14
CA ILE A 470 -16.52 25.93 27.86
C ILE A 470 -17.14 24.65 28.41
N VAL A 471 -17.32 24.60 29.73
CA VAL A 471 -17.91 23.45 30.42
C VAL A 471 -19.32 23.78 30.91
N LYS A 472 -20.16 22.77 31.00
CA LYS A 472 -21.50 22.90 31.57
C LYS A 472 -21.41 23.06 33.10
N PRO A 473 -21.84 24.21 33.67
CA PRO A 473 -21.70 24.46 35.10
C PRO A 473 -22.47 23.49 36.00
N GLU A 474 -23.49 22.82 35.47
CA GLU A 474 -24.34 21.85 36.17
C GLU A 474 -23.70 20.46 36.27
N GLU A 475 -22.79 20.13 35.34
CA GLU A 475 -22.14 18.82 35.24
C GLU A 475 -20.68 18.85 35.77
N VAL A 476 -20.04 20.02 35.81
CA VAL A 476 -18.63 20.18 36.18
C VAL A 476 -18.49 21.17 37.35
N ASP A 477 -17.93 20.71 38.47
CA ASP A 477 -17.59 21.55 39.63
C ASP A 477 -16.19 22.18 39.49
N GLU A 478 -15.84 23.11 40.39
CA GLU A 478 -14.56 23.84 40.36
C GLU A 478 -13.34 22.92 40.39
N TYR A 479 -13.39 21.87 41.21
CA TYR A 479 -12.30 20.92 41.34
C TYR A 479 -12.14 20.09 40.06
N THR A 480 -13.25 19.63 39.49
CA THR A 480 -13.27 18.87 38.25
C THR A 480 -12.84 19.73 37.06
N ALA A 481 -13.20 21.02 37.01
CA ALA A 481 -12.76 21.94 35.96
C ALA A 481 -11.23 22.13 35.94
N SER A 482 -10.59 22.23 37.11
CA SER A 482 -9.13 22.31 37.22
C SER A 482 -8.46 21.01 36.75
N ARG A 483 -9.00 19.85 37.15
CA ARG A 483 -8.49 18.54 36.69
C ARG A 483 -8.66 18.37 35.18
N LEU A 484 -9.81 18.76 34.64
CA LEU A 484 -10.14 18.71 33.22
C LEU A 484 -9.13 19.50 32.38
N ALA A 485 -8.70 20.68 32.84
CA ALA A 485 -7.69 21.47 32.14
C ALA A 485 -6.34 20.71 32.03
N SER A 486 -5.92 20.04 33.11
CA SER A 486 -4.69 19.25 33.15
C SER A 486 -4.79 17.99 32.30
N ASP A 487 -5.92 17.28 32.39
CA ASP A 487 -6.14 16.03 31.65
C ASP A 487 -6.16 16.29 30.12
N ILE A 488 -6.77 17.40 29.69
CA ILE A 488 -6.82 17.79 28.29
C ILE A 488 -5.45 18.28 27.80
N ALA A 489 -4.70 19.02 28.61
CA ALA A 489 -3.33 19.42 28.26
C ALA A 489 -2.42 18.20 28.04
N HIS A 490 -2.48 17.22 28.94
CA HIS A 490 -1.70 15.98 28.82
C HIS A 490 -2.14 15.16 27.59
N LYS A 491 -3.44 15.11 27.31
CA LYS A 491 -3.95 14.39 26.15
C LYS A 491 -3.54 15.02 24.82
N ILE A 492 -3.49 16.35 24.76
CA ILE A 492 -2.98 17.09 23.61
C ILE A 492 -1.49 16.80 23.41
N GLU A 493 -0.69 16.80 24.49
CA GLU A 493 0.74 16.49 24.45
C GLU A 493 1.03 15.06 23.96
N GLU A 494 0.22 14.07 24.36
CA GLU A 494 0.36 12.68 23.91
C GLU A 494 -0.11 12.45 22.47
N SER A 495 -1.12 13.20 22.01
CA SER A 495 -1.84 12.89 20.77
C SER A 495 -1.41 13.75 19.58
N LEU A 496 -0.71 14.87 19.81
CA LEU A 496 -0.32 15.82 18.77
C LEU A 496 1.11 16.32 18.99
N ASP A 497 1.98 16.12 17.99
CA ASP A 497 3.30 16.75 17.96
C ASP A 497 3.15 18.27 17.69
N TYR A 498 3.28 19.08 18.74
CA TYR A 498 3.17 20.54 18.64
C TYR A 498 4.49 21.25 19.02
N PRO A 499 5.04 22.13 18.17
CA PRO A 499 6.22 22.91 18.52
C PRO A 499 5.85 24.05 19.47
N GLY A 500 6.09 23.85 20.76
CA GLY A 500 5.91 24.86 21.81
C GLY A 500 4.83 24.50 22.82
N GLN A 501 4.55 25.42 23.75
CA GLN A 501 3.55 25.20 24.80
C GLN A 501 2.16 25.61 24.32
N ILE A 502 1.18 24.74 24.54
CA ILE A 502 -0.25 25.03 24.34
C ILE A 502 -0.87 25.35 25.69
N LYS A 503 -1.54 26.50 25.78
CA LYS A 503 -2.26 26.91 26.98
C LYS A 503 -3.69 26.38 26.95
N VAL A 504 -4.07 25.54 27.91
CA VAL A 504 -5.46 25.07 28.06
C VAL A 504 -6.18 25.93 29.09
N CYS A 505 -7.31 26.53 28.70
CA CYS A 505 -8.12 27.39 29.55
C CYS A 505 -9.55 26.84 29.65
N VAL A 506 -9.95 26.39 30.83
CA VAL A 506 -11.33 25.95 31.10
C VAL A 506 -12.11 27.12 31.69
N VAL A 507 -13.26 27.40 31.11
CA VAL A 507 -14.17 28.47 31.49
C VAL A 507 -15.50 27.85 31.90
N ARG A 508 -15.89 28.09 33.15
CA ARG A 508 -17.21 27.74 33.71
C ARG A 508 -17.96 29.05 33.95
N GLU A 509 -19.03 29.28 33.21
CA GLU A 509 -19.80 30.52 33.26
C GLU A 509 -21.28 30.22 33.56
N THR A 510 -21.83 30.83 34.61
CA THR A 510 -23.27 30.79 34.90
C THR A 510 -23.87 32.16 34.61
N ARG A 511 -24.84 32.23 33.70
CA ARG A 511 -25.53 33.47 33.34
C ARG A 511 -26.92 33.52 33.98
N SER A 512 -27.18 34.55 34.78
CA SER A 512 -28.51 34.89 35.26
C SER A 512 -28.92 36.22 34.65
N VAL A 513 -30.09 36.25 34.01
CA VAL A 513 -30.64 37.45 33.37
C VAL A 513 -32.01 37.70 33.97
N ASP A 514 -32.19 38.87 34.57
CA ASP A 514 -33.47 39.34 35.10
C ASP A 514 -33.83 40.67 34.44
N TYR A 515 -35.11 40.92 34.26
CA TYR A 515 -35.62 42.13 33.63
C TYR A 515 -36.44 42.91 34.66
N ALA A 516 -35.95 44.10 35.02
CA ALA A 516 -36.72 45.02 35.85
C ALA A 516 -37.96 45.50 35.07
N ARG A 517 -39.13 45.47 35.72
CA ARG A 517 -40.35 46.10 35.23
C ARG A 517 -40.55 47.49 35.80
#